data_AF-A9WVL1-F1
#
_entry.id   AF-A9WVL1-F1
#
_cell.length_a   1.000
_cell.length_b   1.000
_cell.length_c   1.000
_cell.angle_alpha   90.00
_cell.angle_beta   90.00
_cell.angle_gamma   90.00
#
_symmetry.space_group_name_H-M   'P 1'
#
loop_
_entity.id
_entity.type
_entity.pdbx_description
1 polymer ?
#
loop_
_entity_poly.entity_id
_entity_poly.type
_entity_poly.pdbx_seq_one_letter_code
_entity_poly.pdbx_strand_id
1 'polypeptide(L)'
;MQAQNKTMPTGESVSAFISGVSNAKRRQDAEELLELFGRCTGLKAVMWGPSIIGFGLNHYRYASGREGDQPAVGFSPRASNLALYGLINTAEAREQLTSLGKHRAGAGCL
;
A
#
# COMPACT_ATOMS: atom_id res chain seq x y z
N MET A 1 -1.12 -18.96 -21.05
CA MET A 1 -1.73 -17.66 -20.70
C MET A 1 -1.05 -17.17 -19.42
N GLN A 2 -0.39 -16.01 -19.43
CA GLN A 2 0.19 -15.43 -18.21
C GLN A 2 -0.96 -15.10 -17.23
N ALA A 3 -0.84 -15.48 -15.96
CA ALA A 3 -1.85 -15.18 -14.96
C ALA A 3 -1.82 -13.68 -14.65
N GLN A 4 -2.91 -12.98 -14.95
CA GLN A 4 -3.04 -11.54 -14.70
C GLN A 4 -2.98 -11.24 -13.19
N ASN A 5 -2.39 -10.10 -12.83
CA ASN A 5 -2.36 -9.68 -11.43
C ASN A 5 -3.79 -9.47 -10.92
N LYS A 6 -4.07 -10.02 -9.73
CA LYS A 6 -5.38 -9.86 -9.07
C LYS A 6 -5.56 -8.45 -8.49
N THR A 7 -4.46 -7.84 -8.06
CA THR A 7 -4.45 -6.47 -7.54
C THR A 7 -4.18 -5.52 -8.71
N MET A 8 -5.22 -4.83 -9.15
CA MET A 8 -5.18 -3.84 -10.23
C MET A 8 -5.85 -2.54 -9.76
N PRO A 9 -5.54 -1.38 -10.37
CA PRO A 9 -6.27 -0.15 -10.09
C PRO A 9 -7.77 -0.35 -10.35
N THR A 10 -8.61 0.23 -9.49
CA THR A 10 -10.06 0.21 -9.64
C THR A 10 -10.59 1.64 -9.72
N GLY A 11 -11.86 1.79 -10.13
CA GLY A 11 -12.58 3.06 -10.10
C GLY A 11 -13.22 3.37 -8.74
N GLU A 12 -12.95 2.56 -7.71
CA GLU A 12 -13.53 2.71 -6.39
C GLU A 12 -13.04 4.00 -5.71
N SER A 13 -13.93 4.65 -4.98
CA SER A 13 -13.60 5.87 -4.25
C SER A 13 -12.79 5.56 -3.00
N VAL A 14 -11.58 6.14 -2.92
CA VAL A 14 -10.71 6.06 -1.75
C VAL A 14 -11.40 6.60 -0.48
N SER A 15 -12.11 7.74 -0.59
CA SER A 15 -12.80 8.33 0.56
C SER A 15 -14.00 7.50 1.02
N ALA A 16 -14.73 6.89 0.08
CA ALA A 16 -15.83 5.99 0.40
C ALA A 16 -15.32 4.71 1.07
N PHE A 17 -14.22 4.14 0.56
CA PHE A 17 -13.57 2.98 1.15
C PHE A 17 -13.12 3.24 2.60
N ILE A 18 -12.42 4.35 2.84
CA ILE A 18 -11.99 4.75 4.20
C ILE A 18 -13.20 4.95 5.12
N SER A 19 -14.25 5.64 4.64
CA SER A 19 -15.47 5.86 5.41
C SER A 19 -16.15 4.55 5.83
N GLY A 20 -16.07 3.53 4.96
CA GLY A 20 -16.59 2.18 5.19
C GLY A 20 -15.77 1.31 6.16
N VAL A 21 -14.58 1.75 6.59
CA VAL A 21 -13.78 1.03 7.60
C VAL A 21 -14.51 1.05 8.95
N SER A 22 -14.97 -0.11 9.39
CA SER A 22 -15.81 -0.25 10.60
C SER A 22 -15.06 0.07 11.90
N ASN A 23 -13.77 -0.24 11.97
CA ASN A 23 -12.93 0.08 13.11
C ASN A 23 -12.56 1.56 13.10
N ALA A 24 -13.07 2.33 14.06
CA ALA A 24 -12.86 3.77 14.14
C ALA A 24 -11.38 4.18 14.19
N LYS A 25 -10.53 3.44 14.91
CA LYS A 25 -9.11 3.74 14.98
C LYS A 25 -8.41 3.49 13.64
N ARG A 26 -8.75 2.38 12.95
CA ARG A 26 -8.18 2.10 11.62
C ARG A 26 -8.64 3.07 10.54
N ARG A 27 -9.87 3.58 10.64
CA ARG A 27 -10.36 4.65 9.78
C ARG A 27 -9.55 5.92 9.99
N GLN A 28 -9.35 6.36 11.24
CA GLN A 28 -8.53 7.52 11.55
C GLN A 28 -7.08 7.34 11.06
N ASP A 29 -6.47 6.17 11.32
CA ASP A 29 -5.12 5.90 10.84
C ASP A 29 -5.05 5.93 9.30
N ALA A 30 -6.10 5.48 8.60
CA ALA A 30 -6.18 5.52 7.15
C ALA A 30 -6.31 6.95 6.60
N GLU A 31 -7.04 7.82 7.30
CA GLU A 31 -7.14 9.26 6.97
C GLU A 31 -5.77 9.94 7.14
N GLU A 32 -5.09 9.70 8.26
CA GLU A 32 -3.75 10.24 8.53
C GLU A 32 -2.73 9.76 7.49
N LEU A 33 -2.78 8.48 7.11
CA LEU A 33 -1.89 7.94 6.08
C LEU A 33 -2.22 8.45 4.68
N LEU A 34 -3.49 8.65 4.35
CA LEU A 34 -3.89 9.24 3.07
C LEU A 34 -3.26 10.62 2.89
N GLU A 35 -3.32 11.46 3.93
CA GLU A 35 -2.68 12.77 3.93
C GLU A 35 -1.15 12.69 3.92
N LEU A 36 -0.56 11.84 4.76
CA LEU A 36 0.89 11.68 4.84
C LEU A 36 1.49 11.23 3.51
N PHE A 37 0.97 10.15 2.93
CA PHE A 37 1.46 9.62 1.65
C PHE A 37 1.21 10.61 0.52
N GLY A 38 0.04 11.27 0.51
CA GLY A 38 -0.25 12.33 -0.45
C GLY A 38 0.76 13.47 -0.40
N ARG A 39 1.11 13.95 0.81
CA ARG A 39 2.12 15.02 0.98
C ARG A 39 3.52 14.57 0.59
N CYS A 40 3.95 13.38 1.01
CA CYS A 40 5.29 12.88 0.72
C CYS A 40 5.51 12.56 -0.76
N THR A 41 4.48 12.07 -1.44
CA THR A 41 4.57 11.66 -2.86
C THR A 41 4.16 12.76 -3.84
N GLY A 42 3.30 13.70 -3.44
CA GLY A 42 2.64 14.63 -4.34
C GLY A 42 1.62 13.98 -5.28
N LEU A 43 1.27 12.71 -5.05
CA LEU A 43 0.39 11.93 -5.93
C LEU A 43 -1.01 11.78 -5.34
N LYS A 44 -1.99 11.56 -6.23
CA LYS A 44 -3.35 11.17 -5.84
C LYS A 44 -3.40 9.67 -5.56
N ALA A 45 -4.09 9.31 -4.49
CA ALA A 45 -4.37 7.93 -4.15
C ALA A 45 -5.37 7.31 -5.13
N VAL A 46 -5.21 6.01 -5.40
CA VAL A 46 -6.12 5.18 -6.18
C VAL A 46 -6.38 3.88 -5.42
N MET A 47 -7.58 3.33 -5.55
CA MET A 47 -7.89 2.01 -5.01
C MET A 47 -7.25 0.92 -5.88
N TRP A 48 -6.64 -0.07 -5.23
CA TRP A 48 -5.99 -1.22 -5.83
C TRP A 48 -6.62 -2.50 -5.28
N GLY A 49 -7.29 -3.25 -6.16
CA GLY A 49 -8.11 -4.37 -5.76
C GLY A 49 -9.15 -3.98 -4.70
N PRO A 50 -9.46 -4.85 -3.74
CA PRO A 50 -10.54 -4.61 -2.78
C PRO A 50 -10.13 -3.77 -1.56
N SER A 51 -8.84 -3.51 -1.32
CA SER A 51 -8.41 -3.02 0.01
C SER A 51 -7.10 -2.25 0.08
N ILE A 52 -6.41 -2.00 -1.03
CA ILE A 52 -5.14 -1.26 -1.02
C ILE A 52 -5.40 0.15 -1.53
N ILE A 53 -4.93 1.14 -0.77
CA ILE A 53 -4.87 2.54 -1.18
C ILE A 53 -3.43 2.78 -1.65
N GLY A 54 -3.26 3.00 -2.94
CA GLY A 54 -1.96 3.05 -3.60
C GLY A 54 -1.67 4.41 -4.23
N PHE A 55 -0.39 4.75 -4.29
CA PHE A 55 0.14 5.96 -4.90
C PHE A 55 1.21 5.59 -5.94
N GLY A 56 1.12 6.22 -7.10
CA GLY A 56 2.01 5.96 -8.22
C GLY A 56 1.87 4.55 -8.80
N LEU A 57 2.75 4.23 -9.73
CA LEU A 57 2.78 2.97 -10.46
C LEU A 57 4.22 2.46 -10.49
N ASN A 58 4.41 1.20 -10.14
CA ASN A 58 5.68 0.50 -10.28
C ASN A 58 5.46 -0.75 -11.13
N HIS A 59 6.09 -0.78 -12.31
CA HIS A 59 6.08 -1.95 -13.18
C HIS A 59 7.25 -2.86 -12.80
N TYR A 60 6.97 -4.12 -12.48
CA TYR A 60 7.99 -5.10 -12.12
C TYR A 60 8.11 -6.19 -13.18
N ARG A 61 9.33 -6.70 -13.38
CA ARG A 61 9.60 -7.85 -14.23
C ARG A 61 10.60 -8.79 -13.56
N TYR A 62 10.25 -10.05 -13.45
CA TYR A 62 11.10 -11.09 -12.88
C TYR A 62 11.91 -11.81 -13.97
N ALA A 63 13.01 -12.47 -13.56
CA ALA A 63 13.84 -13.28 -14.46
C ALA A 63 13.06 -14.43 -15.14
N SER A 64 11.96 -14.90 -14.52
CA SER A 64 11.04 -15.88 -15.11
C SER A 64 10.21 -15.35 -16.28
N GLY A 65 10.28 -14.05 -16.58
CA GLY A 65 9.44 -13.38 -17.58
C GLY A 65 8.05 -13.00 -17.06
N ARG A 66 7.73 -13.25 -15.79
CA ARG A 66 6.52 -12.70 -15.16
C ARG A 66 6.70 -11.21 -14.91
N GLU A 67 5.73 -10.41 -15.34
CA GLU A 67 5.70 -8.96 -15.11
C GLU A 67 4.30 -8.49 -14.71
N GLY A 68 4.22 -7.25 -14.26
CA GLY A 68 2.96 -6.58 -14.01
C GLY A 68 3.13 -5.32 -13.17
N ASP A 69 2.00 -4.74 -12.80
CA ASP A 69 1.97 -3.46 -12.10
C ASP A 69 1.57 -3.63 -10.63
N GLN A 70 2.05 -2.69 -9.81
CA GLN A 70 1.68 -2.51 -8.41
C GLN A 70 1.75 -1.02 -8.06
N PRO A 71 1.12 -0.56 -6.96
CA PRO A 71 1.37 0.79 -6.48
C PRO A 71 2.84 0.94 -6.07
N ALA A 72 3.43 2.12 -6.29
CA ALA A 72 4.82 2.38 -5.90
C ALA A 72 4.96 2.39 -4.36
N VAL A 73 4.01 3.04 -3.69
CA VAL A 73 3.81 2.96 -2.23
C VAL A 73 2.32 2.91 -1.94
N GLY A 74 1.94 2.39 -0.78
CA GLY A 74 0.55 2.39 -0.38
C GLY A 74 0.32 1.77 0.99
N PHE A 75 -0.94 1.63 1.36
CA PHE A 75 -1.32 1.00 2.62
C PHE A 75 -2.67 0.30 2.53
N SER A 76 -2.96 -0.55 3.52
CA SER A 76 -4.25 -1.23 3.66
C SER A 76 -4.67 -1.25 5.13
N PRO A 77 -5.80 -0.61 5.50
CA PRO A 77 -6.32 -0.63 6.87
C PRO A 77 -7.08 -1.93 7.14
N ARG A 78 -6.34 -3.04 7.24
CA ARG A 78 -6.92 -4.38 7.45
C ARG A 78 -7.48 -4.50 8.87
N ALA A 79 -8.36 -5.49 9.06
CA ALA A 79 -9.04 -5.70 10.34
C ALA A 79 -8.07 -5.96 11.51
N SER A 80 -7.02 -6.75 11.28
CA SER A 80 -6.05 -7.15 12.33
C SER A 80 -4.82 -6.26 12.41
N ASN A 81 -4.42 -5.61 11.31
CA ASN A 81 -3.21 -4.81 11.22
C ASN A 81 -3.34 -3.70 10.18
N LEU A 82 -2.50 -2.68 10.32
CA LEU A 82 -2.26 -1.71 9.27
C LEU A 82 -1.05 -2.18 8.49
N ALA A 83 -1.22 -2.42 7.18
CA ALA A 83 -0.13 -2.87 6.32
C ALA A 83 0.37 -1.72 5.45
N LEU A 84 1.68 -1.53 5.37
CA LEU A 84 2.33 -0.53 4.52
C LEU A 84 3.12 -1.21 3.39
N TYR A 85 3.06 -0.68 2.18
CA TYR A 85 3.66 -1.23 0.97
C TYR A 85 4.69 -0.26 0.39
N GLY A 86 5.75 -0.81 -0.21
CA GLY A 86 6.78 -0.02 -0.91
C GLY A 86 7.81 0.65 -0.02
N LEU A 87 7.74 0.45 1.30
CA LEU A 87 8.62 1.10 2.28
C LEU A 87 9.88 0.29 2.66
N ILE A 88 10.00 -0.95 2.19
CA ILE A 88 11.07 -1.88 2.64
C ILE A 88 11.91 -2.42 1.47
N ASN A 89 11.89 -1.70 0.35
CA ASN A 89 12.47 -2.12 -0.93
C ASN A 89 13.99 -1.87 -1.02
N THR A 90 14.58 -1.11 -0.09
CA THR A 90 16.03 -0.86 -0.03
C THR A 90 16.61 -1.25 1.34
N ALA A 91 17.93 -1.42 1.40
CA ALA A 91 18.63 -1.74 2.65
C ALA A 91 18.51 -0.59 3.67
N GLU A 92 18.67 0.64 3.20
CA GLU A 92 18.58 1.86 4.01
C GLU A 92 17.18 2.00 4.62
N ALA A 93 16.14 1.76 3.83
CA ALA A 93 14.76 1.81 4.31
C ALA A 93 14.47 0.74 5.37
N ARG A 94 15.12 -0.43 5.26
CA ARG A 94 15.02 -1.51 6.27
C ARG A 94 15.74 -1.14 7.58
N GLU A 95 16.87 -0.46 7.52
CA GLU A 95 17.57 0.03 8.71
C GLU A 95 16.72 1.02 9.51
N GLN A 96 16.00 1.90 8.81
CA GLN A 96 15.08 2.87 9.43
C GLN A 96 13.90 2.23 10.17
N LEU A 97 13.57 0.97 9.92
CA LEU A 97 12.49 0.28 10.64
C LEU A 97 12.79 0.11 12.13
N THR A 98 14.07 0.11 12.52
CA THR A 98 14.49 -0.03 13.92
C THR A 98 13.92 1.07 14.83
N SER A 99 13.65 2.26 14.29
CA SER A 99 13.06 3.38 15.04
C SER A 99 11.53 3.39 15.05
N LEU A 100 10.85 2.53 14.30
CA LEU A 100 9.39 2.55 14.13
C LEU A 100 8.64 1.90 15.31
N GLY A 101 9.35 1.23 16.22
CA GLY A 101 8.75 0.45 17.31
C GLY A 101 8.37 -0.96 16.87
N LYS A 102 7.41 -1.60 17.55
CA LYS A 102 7.03 -3.00 17.30
C LYS A 102 6.31 -3.16 15.96
N HIS A 103 6.93 -3.88 15.03
CA HIS A 103 6.40 -4.15 13.68
C HIS A 103 6.70 -5.57 13.22
N ARG A 104 6.17 -5.97 12.06
CA ARG A 104 6.48 -7.24 11.39
C ARG A 104 6.67 -6.98 9.91
N ALA A 105 7.79 -7.39 9.32
CA ALA A 105 7.99 -7.25 7.87
C ALA A 105 7.74 -8.59 7.16
N GLY A 106 7.03 -8.53 6.04
CA GLY A 106 6.88 -9.61 5.05
C GLY A 106 7.79 -9.41 3.85
N ALA A 107 7.47 -10.09 2.74
CA ALA A 107 8.27 -10.02 1.51
C ALA A 107 8.21 -8.65 0.82
N GLY A 108 7.08 -7.93 0.93
CA GLY A 108 6.88 -6.62 0.28
C GLY A 108 5.99 -5.66 1.07
N CYS A 109 5.72 -5.99 2.34
CA CYS A 109 4.91 -5.15 3.22
C CYS A 109 5.47 -5.14 4.64
N LEU A 110 5.15 -4.07 5.35
CA LEU A 110 5.40 -3.84 6.76
C LEU A 110 4.07 -3.85 7.54
#